data_AF-A0A2V8IUT7-F1
#
_entry.id   AF-A0A2V8IUT7-F1
#
_cell.length_a   1.000
_cell.length_b   1.000
_cell.length_c   1.000
_cell.angle_alpha   90.00
_cell.angle_beta   90.00
_cell.angle_gamma   90.00
#
_symmetry.space_group_name_H-M   'P 1'
#
loop_
_entity.id
_entity.type
_entity.pdbx_description
1 polymer ?
#
loop_
_entity_poly.entity_id
_entity_poly.type
_entity_poly.pdbx_seq_one_letter_code
_entity_poly.pdbx_strand_id
1 'polypeptide(L)' 'MFDAGKSETVFLKEPLPVLIVYWTISVGASGDVRFARDVYGRDAAVMRALGAAPVPSVIR' A
#
# COMPACT_ATOMS: atom_id res chain seq x y z
N MET A 1 27.12 -13.29 -18.06
CA MET A 1 26.50 -14.62 -17.99
C MET A 1 26.19 -14.87 -16.52
N PHE A 2 24.93 -15.04 -16.13
CA PHE A 2 24.58 -15.42 -14.76
C PHE A 2 24.67 -16.95 -14.64
N ASP A 3 25.33 -17.44 -13.58
CA ASP A 3 25.39 -18.88 -13.27
C ASP A 3 24.03 -19.30 -12.68
N ALA A 4 23.25 -20.08 -13.44
CA ALA A 4 21.95 -20.54 -12.98
C ALA A 4 22.07 -21.41 -11.71
N GLY A 5 21.28 -21.09 -10.68
CA GLY A 5 21.18 -21.87 -9.43
C GLY A 5 22.04 -21.40 -8.26
N LYS A 6 22.86 -20.36 -8.43
CA LYS A 6 23.58 -19.72 -7.31
C LYS A 6 22.84 -18.46 -6.86
N SER A 7 22.59 -18.36 -5.55
CA SER A 7 22.14 -17.10 -4.93
C SER A 7 23.34 -16.18 -4.71
N GLU A 8 23.18 -14.91 -5.04
CA GLU A 8 24.16 -13.86 -4.80
C GLU A 8 23.47 -12.66 -4.15
N THR A 9 24.15 -12.04 -3.19
CA THR A 9 23.71 -10.78 -2.57
C THR A 9 24.54 -9.65 -3.14
N VAL A 10 23.88 -8.70 -3.81
CA VAL A 10 24.53 -7.50 -4.36
C VAL A 10 24.08 -6.29 -3.57
N PHE A 11 25.03 -5.60 -2.95
CA PHE A 11 24.75 -4.38 -2.20
C PHE A 11 24.79 -3.16 -3.12
N LEU A 12 23.85 -2.22 -2.91
CA LEU A 12 23.89 -0.92 -3.57
C LEU A 12 25.11 -0.14 -3.07
N LYS A 13 25.84 0.52 -3.98
CA LYS A 13 26.96 1.40 -3.63
C LYS A 13 26.51 2.57 -2.76
N GLU A 14 25.33 3.11 -3.07
CA GLU A 14 24.67 4.18 -2.34
C GLU A 14 23.40 3.61 -1.71
N PRO A 15 23.24 3.63 -0.38
CA PRO A 15 22.03 3.16 0.26
C PRO A 15 20.80 3.94 -0.19
N LEU A 16 19.79 3.26 -0.73
CA LEU A 16 18.51 3.86 -1.11
C LEU A 16 17.55 3.83 0.09
N PRO A 17 16.99 4.96 0.53
CA PRO A 17 15.94 4.97 1.55
C PRO A 17 14.71 4.20 1.08
N VAL A 18 14.19 3.32 1.92
CA VAL A 18 12.96 2.56 1.65
C VAL A 18 11.88 3.00 2.64
N LEU A 19 10.75 3.45 2.10
CA LEU A 19 9.56 3.77 2.87
C LEU A 19 8.46 2.77 2.54
N ILE A 20 7.97 2.06 3.54
CA ILE A 20 6.83 1.13 3.42
C ILE A 20 5.61 1.81 4.04
N VAL A 21 4.66 2.19 3.19
CA VAL A 21 3.39 2.81 3.62
C VAL A 21 2.22 1.84 3.45
N TYR A 22 1.20 2.03 4.28
CA TYR A 22 -0.07 1.32 4.18
C TYR A 22 -1.19 2.34 4.00
N TRP A 23 -1.67 2.48 2.78
CA TRP A 23 -2.76 3.38 2.42
C TRP A 23 -3.90 2.60 1.79
N THR A 24 -5.12 2.80 2.29
CA THR A 24 -6.36 2.26 1.72
C THR A 24 -6.96 3.17 0.65
N ILE A 25 -6.40 4.38 0.47
CA ILE A 25 -6.74 5.34 -0.58
C ILE A 25 -5.49 5.93 -1.20
N SER A 26 -5.49 6.13 -2.51
CA SER A 26 -4.42 6.81 -3.25
C SER A 26 -5.00 7.65 -4.37
N VAL A 27 -4.26 8.70 -4.76
CA VAL A 27 -4.60 9.56 -5.90
C VAL A 27 -3.55 9.36 -6.97
N GLY A 28 -3.97 8.96 -8.17
CA GLY A 28 -3.08 8.81 -9.31
C GLY A 28 -2.60 10.15 -9.85
N ALA A 29 -1.59 10.11 -10.73
CA ALA A 29 -1.05 11.31 -11.36
C ALA A 29 -2.10 12.14 -12.14
N SER A 30 -3.16 11.49 -12.63
CA SER A 30 -4.28 12.13 -13.33
C SER A 30 -5.39 12.63 -12.40
N GLY A 31 -5.20 12.56 -11.08
CA GLY A 31 -6.20 12.94 -10.08
C GLY A 31 -7.25 11.86 -9.80
N ASP A 32 -7.11 10.67 -10.38
CA ASP A 32 -8.06 9.57 -10.18
C ASP A 32 -7.88 8.93 -8.80
N VAL A 33 -8.98 8.75 -8.09
CA VAL A 33 -8.99 8.18 -6.74
C VAL A 33 -9.11 6.66 -6.83
N ARG A 34 -8.20 5.94 -6.16
CA ARG A 34 -8.23 4.48 -6.04
C ARG A 34 -8.37 4.07 -4.58
N PHE A 35 -9.27 3.14 -4.33
CA PHE A 35 -9.48 2.53 -3.01
C PHE A 35 -8.93 1.10 -3.03
N ALA A 36 -8.16 0.75 -1.99
CA ALA A 36 -7.67 -0.59 -1.74
C ALA A 36 -8.42 -1.22 -0.56
N ARG A 37 -8.43 -2.55 -0.48
CA ARG A 37 -9.07 -3.27 0.62
C ARG A 37 -8.28 -3.06 1.92
N ASP A 38 -8.97 -2.69 2.99
CA ASP A 38 -8.39 -2.58 4.33
C ASP A 38 -8.14 -3.95 4.97
N VAL A 39 -7.09 -4.64 4.54
CA VAL A 39 -6.74 -5.99 5.01
C VAL A 39 -6.29 -6.05 6.47
N TYR A 40 -5.87 -4.93 7.05
CA TYR A 40 -5.48 -4.83 8.45
C TYR A 40 -6.56 -4.21 9.35
N GLY A 41 -7.73 -3.88 8.83
CA GLY A 41 -8.86 -3.36 9.62
C GLY A 41 -8.59 -2.02 10.31
N ARG A 42 -7.66 -1.21 9.79
CA ARG A 42 -7.25 0.07 10.42
C ARG A 42 -8.30 1.17 10.22
N ASP A 43 -9.05 1.13 9.12
CA ASP A 43 -10.03 2.15 8.78
C ASP A 43 -11.24 2.07 9.73
N ALA A 44 -11.58 0.86 10.20
CA ALA A 44 -12.71 0.66 11.10
C ALA A 44 -12.59 1.47 12.40
N ALA A 45 -11.37 1.63 12.94
CA ALA A 45 -11.14 2.45 14.13
C ALA A 45 -11.39 3.94 13.86
N VAL A 46 -10.93 4.44 12.69
CA VAL A 46 -11.16 5.81 12.25
C VAL A 46 -12.64 6.07 12.05
N MET A 47 -13.36 5.16 11.38
CA MET A 47 -14.81 5.29 11.16
C MET A 47 -15.59 5.35 12.47
N ARG A 48 -15.24 4.51 13.45
CA ARG A 48 -15.85 4.56 14.80
C ARG A 48 -15.61 5.90 15.49
N ALA A 49 -14.38 6.42 15.42
CA ALA A 49 -14.04 7.72 16.01
C ALA A 49 -14.77 8.88 15.33
N LEU A 50 -15.03 8.78 14.02
CA LEU A 50 -15.79 9.78 13.26
C LEU A 50 -17.31 9.69 13.48
N GLY A 51 -17.81 8.72 14.24
CA GLY A 51 -19.23 8.59 14.60
C GLY A 51 -20.16 8.21 13.43
N ALA A 52 -19.62 7.81 12.28
CA ALA A 52 -20.38 7.57 11.04
C ALA A 52 -20.44 6.07 10.67
N ALA A 53 -21.59 5.65 10.13
CA ALA A 53 -21.79 4.30 9.59
C ALA A 53 -20.86 4.03 8.38
N PRO A 54 -20.45 2.76 8.12
CA PRO A 54 -19.47 2.42 7.10
C PRO A 54 -19.89 2.88 5.70
N VAL A 55 -18.95 3.41 4.92
CA VAL A 55 -19.17 3.65 3.49
C VAL A 55 -19.24 2.30 2.78
N PRO A 56 -20.31 1.97 2.00
CA PRO A 56 -20.40 0.67 1.34
C PRO A 56 -19.30 0.51 0.30
N SER A 57 -18.55 -0.60 0.37
CA SER A 57 -17.69 -1.03 -0.74
C SER A 57 -18.59 -1.60 -1.83
N VAL A 58 -19.00 -0.74 -2.78
CA VAL A 58 -19.62 -1.18 -4.03
C VAL A 58 -18.65 -0.82 -5.14
N ILE A 59 -17.95 -1.83 -5.67
CA ILE A 59 -17.24 -1.75 -6.94
C ILE A 59 -18.19 -2.33 -7.99
N ARG A 60 -18.63 -1.50 -8.93
CA ARG A 60 -18.93 -1.94 -10.29
C ARG A 60 -17.81 -1.47 -11.18
#